data_AF-A0A3B8NED5-F1
#
_entry.id   AF-A0A3B8NED5-F1
#
_cell.length_a   1.000
_cell.length_b   1.000
_cell.length_c   1.000
_cell.angle_alpha   90.00
_cell.angle_beta   90.00
_cell.angle_gamma   90.00
#
_symmetry.space_group_name_H-M   'P 1'
#
loop_
_entity.id
_entity.type
_entity.pdbx_description
1 polymer ?
#
loop_
_entity_poly.entity_id
_entity_poly.type
_entity_poly.pdbx_seq_one_letter_code
_entity_poly.pdbx_strand_id
1 'polypeptide(L)'
;MTIIDGRNLRIDDVYRVASLEENVEIDARVEELLAERRTSLIDQISDQVIYGVNTGFGALADKKISQSDIDTLQKNIIMSHSAGVGEPLAEDLVRSIMLVRANSLCTGCSGCRIDVVKQLVDMLNKKITPVVPSAGSVGASGDLAPLSHIALAAIGMGKVIFNGKRMPAIQAMNEAGVEPLVPKAKEGLSLINGTAFMTGIGAFALHVFSKLFEQAILIAAMSTDALLGSTSPFDERLSQARPHPGQAYVARRMREILSNSEIRRSHLDCDRVQDPYTLRAIPQVYGAVHDTYLHALNVIETEMNSATDNPLIFDKDVISGGNFHGEPVAFVLDFMSIALSDMCNMMERRIDRLVNPALNDFSPFLAAGKEGLNSGYMLWQYTAAALASENKTLA
;
A
#
# COMPACT_ATOMS: atom_id res chain seq x y z
N MET A 1 19.55 3.69 -2.60
CA MET A 1 19.20 4.80 -1.69
C MET A 1 18.01 5.52 -2.28
N THR A 2 16.97 5.78 -1.49
CA THR A 2 15.74 6.45 -1.93
C THR A 2 15.79 7.92 -1.55
N ILE A 3 15.48 8.81 -2.49
CA ILE A 3 15.45 10.27 -2.26
C ILE A 3 13.99 10.73 -2.23
N ILE A 4 13.57 11.40 -1.16
CA ILE A 4 12.25 12.02 -1.05
C ILE A 4 12.31 13.51 -1.37
N ASP A 5 11.37 13.97 -2.19
CA ASP A 5 11.32 15.33 -2.72
C ASP A 5 9.90 15.91 -2.78
N GLY A 6 8.93 15.14 -2.25
CA GLY A 6 7.51 15.44 -2.21
C GLY A 6 6.74 15.16 -3.49
N ARG A 7 7.36 14.65 -4.56
CA ARG A 7 6.73 14.58 -5.89
C ARG A 7 6.99 13.31 -6.69
N ASN A 8 8.10 12.61 -6.46
CA ASN A 8 8.56 11.54 -7.35
C ASN A 8 8.69 10.16 -6.68
N LEU A 9 8.07 9.96 -5.52
CA LEU A 9 8.11 8.67 -4.82
C LEU A 9 7.25 7.63 -5.57
N ARG A 10 7.81 6.45 -5.83
CA ARG A 10 7.12 5.32 -6.47
C ARG A 10 6.85 4.20 -5.48
N ILE A 11 5.90 3.32 -5.79
CA ILE A 11 5.58 2.16 -4.93
C ILE A 11 6.78 1.22 -4.72
N ASP A 12 7.69 1.14 -5.70
CA ASP A 12 8.92 0.36 -5.59
C ASP A 12 9.86 0.93 -4.54
N ASP A 13 9.91 2.25 -4.39
CA ASP A 13 10.72 2.93 -3.37
C ASP A 13 10.18 2.64 -1.98
N VAL A 14 8.84 2.64 -1.83
CA VAL A 14 8.16 2.24 -0.59
C VAL A 14 8.57 0.84 -0.18
N TYR A 15 8.51 -0.14 -1.09
CA TYR A 15 8.91 -1.51 -0.77
C TYR A 15 10.39 -1.64 -0.39
N ARG A 16 11.29 -0.96 -1.12
CA ARG A 16 12.73 -1.00 -0.80
C ARG A 16 13.05 -0.42 0.57
N VAL A 17 12.42 0.69 0.96
CA VAL A 17 12.62 1.28 2.29
C VAL A 17 11.95 0.44 3.37
N ALA A 18 10.73 -0.02 3.13
CA ALA A 18 9.93 -0.76 4.10
C ALA A 18 10.48 -2.16 4.40
N SER A 19 10.71 -2.97 3.37
CA SER A 19 11.11 -4.38 3.50
C SER A 19 12.61 -4.62 3.35
N LEU A 20 13.31 -3.85 2.50
CA LEU A 20 14.75 -4.02 2.28
C LEU A 20 15.60 -3.06 3.10
N GLU A 21 14.96 -2.25 3.95
CA GLU A 21 15.59 -1.28 4.85
C GLU A 21 16.55 -0.32 4.13
N GLU A 22 16.22 0.04 2.89
CA GLU A 22 17.00 1.00 2.11
C GLU A 22 16.99 2.38 2.79
N ASN A 23 18.18 3.01 2.88
CA ASN A 23 18.31 4.35 3.43
C ASN A 23 17.56 5.39 2.59
N VAL A 24 17.01 6.38 3.31
CA VAL A 24 16.27 7.52 2.78
C VAL A 24 17.11 8.79 2.93
N GLU A 25 17.16 9.59 1.89
CA GLU A 25 17.71 10.95 1.91
C GLU A 25 16.63 11.97 1.51
N ILE A 26 16.76 13.19 2.01
CA ILE A 26 15.89 14.31 1.67
C ILE A 26 16.57 15.12 0.57
N ASP A 27 15.86 15.42 -0.51
CA ASP A 27 16.40 16.28 -1.57
C ASP A 27 16.77 17.67 -1.00
N ALA A 28 17.94 18.18 -1.40
CA ALA A 28 18.49 19.42 -0.87
C ALA A 28 17.54 20.63 -1.02
N ARG A 29 16.69 20.65 -2.05
CA ARG A 29 15.74 21.75 -2.30
C ARG A 29 14.63 21.84 -1.24
N VAL A 30 14.36 20.74 -0.52
CA VAL A 30 13.24 20.65 0.43
C VAL A 30 13.48 21.54 1.64
N GLU A 31 14.74 21.67 2.09
CA GLU A 31 15.08 22.47 3.27
C GLU A 31 14.75 23.95 3.07
N GLU A 32 15.14 24.52 1.92
CA GLU A 32 14.81 25.91 1.56
C GLU A 32 13.31 26.13 1.42
N LEU A 33 12.61 25.20 0.73
CA LEU A 33 11.16 25.26 0.55
C LEU A 33 10.41 25.25 1.90
N LEU A 34 10.78 24.34 2.81
CA LEU A 34 10.14 24.26 4.12
C LEU A 34 10.45 25.48 4.99
N ALA A 35 11.66 26.04 4.92
CA ALA A 35 12.01 27.26 5.64
C ALA A 35 11.18 28.46 5.17
N GLU A 36 10.98 28.61 3.85
CA GLU A 36 10.13 29.64 3.26
C GLU A 36 8.68 29.50 3.75
N ARG A 37 8.10 28.30 3.61
CA ARG A 37 6.72 28.01 3.98
C ARG A 37 6.48 28.13 5.49
N ARG A 38 7.48 27.81 6.30
CA ARG A 38 7.45 28.02 7.75
C ARG A 38 7.40 29.50 8.09
N THR A 39 8.20 30.33 7.43
CA THR A 39 8.21 31.78 7.63
C THR A 39 6.83 32.36 7.33
N SER A 40 6.24 32.00 6.19
CA SER A 40 4.88 32.41 5.83
C SER A 40 3.82 32.04 6.86
N LEU A 41 3.92 30.84 7.45
CA LEU A 41 3.00 30.42 8.51
C LEU A 41 3.16 31.29 9.77
N ILE A 42 4.40 31.54 10.21
CA ILE A 42 4.68 32.33 11.41
C ILE A 42 4.18 33.77 11.25
N ASP A 43 4.42 34.39 10.10
CA ASP A 43 3.99 35.76 9.80
C ASP A 43 2.47 35.92 9.86
N GLN A 44 1.70 34.86 9.57
CA GLN A 44 0.24 34.91 9.62
C GLN A 44 -0.35 34.64 11.00
N ILE A 45 0.34 33.89 11.87
CA ILE A 45 -0.15 33.55 13.22
C ILE A 45 -0.34 34.80 14.08
N SER A 46 0.45 35.86 13.86
CA SER A 46 0.32 37.13 14.60
C SER A 46 -0.97 37.88 14.29
N ASP A 47 -1.52 37.72 13.07
CA ASP A 47 -2.60 38.57 12.56
C ASP A 47 -3.93 37.80 12.35
N GLN A 48 -3.89 36.47 12.29
CA GLN A 48 -5.05 35.65 11.92
C GLN A 48 -5.30 34.46 12.85
N VAL A 49 -6.56 34.03 12.92
CA VAL A 49 -6.98 32.81 13.61
C VAL A 49 -6.89 31.66 12.62
N ILE A 50 -6.02 30.69 12.88
CA ILE A 50 -5.70 29.60 11.97
C ILE A 50 -5.95 28.26 12.65
N TYR A 51 -6.80 27.44 12.01
CA TYR A 51 -7.19 26.12 12.50
C TYR A 51 -5.99 25.25 12.86
N GLY A 52 -5.96 24.75 14.09
CA GLY A 52 -4.95 23.80 14.58
C GLY A 52 -3.55 24.39 14.78
N VAL A 53 -3.42 25.70 14.61
CA VAL A 53 -2.18 26.46 14.82
C VAL A 53 -2.29 27.30 16.10
N ASN A 54 -3.28 28.19 16.16
CA ASN A 54 -3.62 28.98 17.35
C ASN A 54 -5.08 28.80 17.79
N THR A 55 -5.72 27.71 17.35
CA THR A 55 -7.03 27.25 17.82
C THR A 55 -6.99 25.81 18.31
N GLY A 56 -8.05 25.37 18.98
CA GLY A 56 -8.32 23.94 19.20
C GLY A 56 -8.64 23.17 17.91
N PHE A 57 -8.96 21.89 18.06
CA PHE A 57 -9.21 20.94 16.96
C PHE A 57 -10.65 20.40 16.99
N GLY A 58 -11.15 19.95 15.84
CA GLY A 58 -12.49 19.36 15.70
C GLY A 58 -13.59 20.27 16.27
N ALA A 59 -14.38 19.75 17.21
CA ALA A 59 -15.45 20.49 17.89
C ALA A 59 -14.96 21.72 18.68
N LEU A 60 -13.66 21.86 18.93
CA LEU A 60 -13.04 22.97 19.65
C LEU A 60 -12.32 23.97 18.71
N ALA A 61 -12.59 23.90 17.40
CA ALA A 61 -11.98 24.78 16.39
C ALA A 61 -12.19 26.28 16.63
N ASP A 62 -13.23 26.66 17.38
CA ASP A 62 -13.58 28.05 17.70
C ASP A 62 -12.80 28.61 18.92
N LYS A 63 -12.06 27.77 19.65
CA LYS A 63 -11.32 28.17 20.86
C LYS A 63 -9.92 28.65 20.51
N LYS A 64 -9.64 29.94 20.70
CA LYS A 64 -8.29 30.51 20.59
C LYS A 64 -7.38 29.97 21.69
N ILE A 65 -6.13 29.72 21.34
CA ILE A 65 -5.07 29.23 22.22
C ILE A 65 -4.00 30.32 22.36
N SER A 66 -3.50 30.50 23.57
CA SER A 66 -2.45 31.48 23.84
C SER A 66 -1.12 31.05 23.23
N GLN A 67 -0.25 31.99 22.87
CA GLN A 67 1.06 31.67 22.28
C GLN A 67 1.91 30.76 23.18
N SER A 68 1.82 30.92 24.50
CA SER A 68 2.54 30.09 25.48
C SER A 68 2.03 28.64 25.54
N ASP A 69 0.79 28.39 25.11
CA ASP A 69 0.17 27.06 25.16
C ASP A 69 0.30 26.28 23.85
N ILE A 70 0.78 26.92 22.77
CA ILE A 70 0.82 26.29 21.44
C ILE A 70 1.68 25.02 21.43
N ASP A 71 2.89 25.05 21.99
CA ASP A 71 3.76 23.87 22.00
C ASP A 71 3.12 22.71 22.81
N THR A 72 2.48 23.04 23.93
CA THR A 72 1.70 22.08 24.75
C THR A 72 0.52 21.51 23.97
N LEU A 73 -0.19 22.34 23.21
CA LEU A 73 -1.30 21.92 22.35
C LEU A 73 -0.85 20.87 21.33
N GLN A 74 0.30 21.06 20.69
CA GLN A 74 0.82 20.14 19.67
C GLN A 74 1.27 18.80 20.25
N LYS A 75 1.80 18.80 21.47
CA LYS A 75 2.06 17.55 22.20
C LYS A 75 0.74 16.85 22.61
N ASN A 76 -0.22 17.60 23.10
CA ASN A 76 -1.49 17.06 23.60
C ASN A 76 -2.36 16.46 22.48
N ILE A 77 -2.35 17.03 21.27
CA ILE A 77 -3.08 16.42 20.14
C ILE A 77 -2.49 15.05 19.81
N ILE A 78 -1.17 14.92 19.70
CA ILE A 78 -0.51 13.63 19.45
C ILE A 78 -0.91 12.60 20.51
N MET A 79 -0.86 12.97 21.80
CA MET A 79 -1.19 12.06 22.90
C MET A 79 -2.67 11.66 22.89
N SER A 80 -3.59 12.62 22.75
CA SER A 80 -5.02 12.37 22.78
C SER A 80 -5.52 11.58 21.59
N HIS A 81 -4.88 11.73 20.42
CA HIS A 81 -5.27 11.06 19.18
C HIS A 81 -4.57 9.70 19.01
N SER A 82 -3.60 9.34 19.85
CA SER A 82 -2.99 8.00 19.91
C SER A 82 -3.94 6.94 20.50
N ALA A 83 -5.13 6.83 19.92
CA ALA A 83 -6.26 6.06 20.40
C ALA A 83 -6.54 4.80 19.55
N GLY A 84 -5.63 4.43 18.65
CA GLY A 84 -5.72 3.18 17.89
C GLY A 84 -5.72 1.93 18.78
N VAL A 85 -6.36 0.86 18.28
CA VAL A 85 -6.53 -0.43 18.97
C VAL A 85 -6.28 -1.61 18.02
N GLY A 86 -6.31 -2.84 18.53
CA GLY A 86 -6.10 -4.06 17.76
C GLY A 86 -4.64 -4.51 17.74
N GLU A 87 -4.40 -5.60 17.00
CA GLU A 87 -3.05 -6.15 16.86
C GLU A 87 -2.13 -5.12 16.17
N PRO A 88 -0.86 -5.00 16.59
CA PRO A 88 0.10 -4.14 15.92
C PRO A 88 0.26 -4.49 14.44
N LEU A 89 0.42 -3.46 13.61
CA LEU A 89 0.85 -3.63 12.22
C LEU A 89 2.24 -4.27 12.15
N ALA A 90 2.48 -4.98 11.06
CA ALA A 90 3.82 -5.43 10.69
C ALA A 90 4.77 -4.24 10.47
N GLU A 91 6.05 -4.44 10.77
CA GLU A 91 7.06 -3.38 10.76
C GLU A 91 7.23 -2.73 9.38
N ASP A 92 7.17 -3.53 8.32
CA ASP A 92 7.23 -3.06 6.92
C ASP A 92 6.08 -2.12 6.58
N LEU A 93 4.85 -2.43 7.00
CA LEU A 93 3.70 -1.54 6.82
C LEU A 93 3.91 -0.22 7.57
N VAL A 94 4.35 -0.25 8.83
CA VAL A 94 4.63 0.99 9.58
C VAL A 94 5.70 1.84 8.90
N ARG A 95 6.77 1.22 8.43
CA ARG A 95 7.85 1.91 7.70
C ARG A 95 7.35 2.52 6.38
N SER A 96 6.45 1.82 5.68
CA SER A 96 5.78 2.33 4.47
C SER A 96 5.01 3.62 4.76
N ILE A 97 4.25 3.63 5.86
CA ILE A 97 3.45 4.77 6.31
C ILE A 97 4.36 5.96 6.67
N MET A 98 5.44 5.71 7.40
CA MET A 98 6.43 6.73 7.77
C MET A 98 7.05 7.39 6.54
N LEU A 99 7.44 6.59 5.52
CA LEU A 99 8.03 7.12 4.30
C LEU A 99 7.04 7.99 3.52
N VAL A 100 5.81 7.51 3.33
CA VAL A 100 4.77 8.29 2.64
C VAL A 100 4.48 9.59 3.39
N ARG A 101 4.44 9.56 4.73
CA ARG A 101 4.26 10.79 5.50
C ARG A 101 5.42 11.75 5.35
N ALA A 102 6.66 11.27 5.45
CA ALA A 102 7.85 12.09 5.26
C ALA A 102 7.86 12.74 3.86
N ASN A 103 7.53 11.99 2.81
CA ASN A 103 7.44 12.51 1.45
C ASN A 103 6.32 13.55 1.30
N SER A 104 5.12 13.29 1.82
CA SER A 104 4.01 14.26 1.75
C SER A 104 4.36 15.60 2.41
N LEU A 105 5.11 15.58 3.53
CA LEU A 105 5.60 16.80 4.17
C LEU A 105 6.61 17.57 3.31
N CYS A 106 7.39 16.89 2.47
CA CYS A 106 8.34 17.51 1.55
C CYS A 106 7.67 18.32 0.43
N THR A 107 6.34 18.22 0.25
CA THR A 107 5.59 19.07 -0.70
C THR A 107 5.68 20.56 -0.36
N GLY A 108 6.03 20.91 0.88
CA GLY A 108 6.13 22.28 1.36
C GLY A 108 4.81 22.88 1.85
N CYS A 109 3.68 22.21 1.63
CA CYS A 109 2.37 22.80 1.91
C CYS A 109 1.91 22.66 3.36
N SER A 110 2.64 21.94 4.22
CA SER A 110 2.27 21.73 5.64
C SER A 110 2.81 22.80 6.60
N GLY A 111 3.81 23.59 6.23
CA GLY A 111 4.36 24.64 7.10
C GLY A 111 5.11 24.11 8.35
N CYS A 112 5.55 22.85 8.30
CA CYS A 112 6.41 22.25 9.32
C CYS A 112 7.89 22.57 9.05
N ARG A 113 8.73 22.45 10.08
CA ARG A 113 10.18 22.54 9.91
C ARG A 113 10.75 21.30 9.25
N ILE A 114 11.95 21.45 8.66
CA ILE A 114 12.75 20.33 8.16
C ILE A 114 13.06 19.30 9.25
N ASP A 115 13.15 19.73 10.53
CA ASP A 115 13.37 18.84 11.69
C ASP A 115 12.31 17.72 11.77
N VAL A 116 11.06 18.02 11.38
CA VAL A 116 9.97 17.04 11.40
C VAL A 116 10.19 15.94 10.37
N VAL A 117 10.62 16.32 9.16
CA VAL A 117 10.95 15.36 8.09
C VAL A 117 12.20 14.57 8.46
N LYS A 118 13.25 15.25 8.93
CA LYS A 118 14.50 14.63 9.40
C LYS A 118 14.23 13.60 10.49
N GLN A 119 13.35 13.88 11.45
CA GLN A 119 12.98 12.94 12.50
C GLN A 119 12.43 11.61 11.94
N LEU A 120 11.50 11.67 10.98
CA LEU A 120 10.93 10.47 10.37
C LEU A 120 11.99 9.70 9.56
N VAL A 121 12.83 10.41 8.82
CA VAL A 121 13.93 9.84 8.04
C VAL A 121 14.99 9.20 8.94
N ASP A 122 15.37 9.85 10.04
CA ASP A 122 16.32 9.32 11.01
C ASP A 122 15.77 8.05 11.67
N MET A 123 14.49 8.03 12.06
CA MET A 123 13.86 6.82 12.58
C MET A 123 13.84 5.69 11.54
N LEU A 124 13.53 5.98 10.26
CA LEU A 124 13.57 4.99 9.18
C LEU A 124 14.98 4.41 8.99
N ASN A 125 16.00 5.28 8.89
CA ASN A 125 17.40 4.92 8.65
C ASN A 125 18.03 4.21 9.85
N LYS A 126 17.62 4.56 11.07
CA LYS A 126 18.04 3.90 12.32
C LYS A 126 17.18 2.70 12.67
N LYS A 127 16.19 2.34 11.86
CA LYS A 127 15.31 1.17 12.05
C LYS A 127 14.56 1.21 13.38
N ILE A 128 14.13 2.40 13.78
CA ILE A 128 13.24 2.62 14.92
C ILE A 128 11.81 2.61 14.40
N THR A 129 11.10 1.49 14.58
CA THR A 129 9.76 1.29 14.02
C THR A 129 8.70 1.47 15.11
N PRO A 130 7.80 2.46 15.03
CA PRO A 130 6.71 2.62 16.00
C PRO A 130 5.79 1.40 16.08
N VAL A 131 5.29 1.10 17.29
CA VAL A 131 4.24 0.09 17.46
C VAL A 131 2.89 0.76 17.18
N VAL A 132 2.32 0.51 16.00
CA VAL A 132 1.06 1.11 15.55
C VAL A 132 -0.05 0.07 15.56
N PRO A 133 -1.13 0.25 16.34
CA PRO A 133 -2.29 -0.63 16.29
C PRO A 133 -3.01 -0.59 14.93
N SER A 134 -3.61 -1.71 14.51
CA SER A 134 -4.20 -1.87 13.17
C SER A 134 -5.54 -1.16 12.94
N ALA A 135 -6.28 -0.78 14.00
CA ALA A 135 -7.61 -0.17 13.89
C ALA A 135 -7.71 1.20 14.57
N GLY A 136 -8.60 2.05 14.05
CA GLY A 136 -8.95 3.36 14.64
C GLY A 136 -9.01 4.51 13.64
N SER A 137 -8.41 4.38 12.46
CA SER A 137 -8.64 5.34 11.36
C SER A 137 -10.01 5.10 10.72
N VAL A 138 -10.65 6.18 10.30
CA VAL A 138 -11.87 6.18 9.47
C VAL A 138 -11.61 6.72 8.06
N GLY A 139 -10.38 7.14 7.76
CA GLY A 139 -9.97 7.67 6.46
C GLY A 139 -10.61 9.00 5.98
N ALA A 140 -11.65 9.49 6.66
CA ALA A 140 -12.39 10.69 6.27
C ALA A 140 -11.84 12.00 6.86
N SER A 141 -11.16 11.95 8.01
CA SER A 141 -10.59 13.12 8.71
C SER A 141 -9.06 13.08 8.77
N GLY A 142 -8.44 12.37 7.83
CA GLY A 142 -7.07 11.89 7.92
C GLY A 142 -6.93 10.65 8.81
N ASP A 143 -5.80 9.96 8.67
CA ASP A 143 -5.42 8.76 9.40
C ASP A 143 -4.91 9.09 10.82
N LEU A 144 -5.69 9.88 11.55
CA LEU A 144 -5.30 10.52 12.81
C LEU A 144 -4.77 9.53 13.83
N ALA A 145 -5.52 8.46 14.12
CA ALA A 145 -5.17 7.51 15.16
C ALA A 145 -3.83 6.79 14.92
N PRO A 146 -3.62 6.11 13.78
CA PRO A 146 -2.35 5.43 13.53
C PRO A 146 -1.18 6.40 13.34
N LEU A 147 -1.36 7.53 12.64
CA LEU A 147 -0.28 8.52 12.49
C LEU A 147 0.09 9.17 13.83
N SER A 148 -0.86 9.28 14.77
CA SER A 148 -0.56 9.75 16.13
C SER A 148 0.35 8.80 16.89
N HIS A 149 0.23 7.48 16.72
CA HIS A 149 1.17 6.53 17.33
C HIS A 149 2.59 6.67 16.77
N ILE A 150 2.73 6.96 15.47
CA ILE A 150 4.03 7.28 14.84
C ILE A 150 4.58 8.60 15.40
N ALA A 151 3.75 9.64 15.46
CA ALA A 151 4.12 10.95 16.01
C ALA A 151 4.49 10.85 17.50
N LEU A 152 3.79 10.00 18.27
CA LEU A 152 4.07 9.76 19.68
C LEU A 152 5.47 9.17 19.87
N ALA A 153 5.86 8.21 19.03
CA ALA A 153 7.21 7.68 18.98
C ALA A 153 8.24 8.75 18.58
N ALA A 154 7.93 9.58 17.58
CA ALA A 154 8.82 10.66 17.11
C ALA A 154 9.13 11.70 18.20
N ILE A 155 8.24 11.92 19.17
CA ILE A 155 8.47 12.78 20.34
C ILE A 155 9.03 12.03 21.56
N GLY A 156 9.53 10.81 21.38
CA GLY A 156 10.17 9.99 22.42
C GLY A 156 9.19 9.27 23.36
N MET A 157 7.90 9.22 23.01
CA MET A 157 6.85 8.59 23.83
C MET A 157 6.34 7.29 23.18
N GLY A 158 5.54 6.51 23.89
CA GLY A 158 4.99 5.26 23.35
C GLY A 158 6.05 4.14 23.24
N LYS A 159 5.78 3.18 22.35
CA LYS A 159 6.62 1.98 22.16
C LYS A 159 7.05 1.86 20.71
N VAL A 160 8.25 1.35 20.50
CA VAL A 160 8.85 1.04 19.19
C VAL A 160 9.39 -0.39 19.20
N ILE A 161 9.63 -0.94 18.02
CA ILE A 161 10.48 -2.09 17.80
C ILE A 161 11.84 -1.56 17.33
N PHE A 162 12.90 -1.98 18.00
CA PHE A 162 14.28 -1.65 17.69
C PHE A 162 15.16 -2.87 17.98
N ASN A 163 16.02 -3.25 17.02
CA ASN A 163 16.84 -4.47 17.09
C ASN A 163 16.02 -5.73 17.47
N GLY A 164 14.83 -5.88 16.88
CA GLY A 164 13.93 -7.02 17.10
C GLY A 164 13.25 -7.04 18.48
N LYS A 165 13.34 -5.97 19.28
CA LYS A 165 12.73 -5.89 20.61
C LYS A 165 11.77 -4.72 20.73
N ARG A 166 10.61 -4.98 21.33
CA ARG A 166 9.65 -3.94 21.70
C ARG A 166 10.11 -3.22 22.97
N MET A 167 10.27 -1.90 22.91
CA MET A 167 10.77 -1.07 24.01
C MET A 167 10.18 0.35 23.98
N PRO A 168 10.31 1.15 25.06
CA PRO A 168 9.95 2.57 25.03
C PRO A 168 10.73 3.35 23.96
N ALA A 169 10.07 4.27 23.25
CA ALA A 169 10.68 5.04 22.16
C ALA A 169 11.94 5.79 22.61
N ILE A 170 11.91 6.46 23.77
CA ILE A 170 13.07 7.18 24.31
C ILE A 170 14.31 6.30 24.52
N GLN A 171 14.13 5.03 24.87
CA GLN A 171 15.26 4.11 25.09
C GLN A 171 15.93 3.79 23.75
N ALA A 172 15.14 3.39 22.74
CA ALA A 172 15.64 3.13 21.39
C ALA A 172 16.30 4.36 20.76
N MET A 173 15.71 5.54 20.94
CA MET A 173 16.23 6.82 20.46
C MET A 173 17.60 7.14 21.06
N ASN A 174 17.75 7.02 22.38
CA ASN A 174 19.03 7.20 23.07
C ASN A 174 20.09 6.19 22.58
N GLU A 175 19.71 4.92 22.41
CA GLU A 175 20.60 3.87 21.91
C GLU A 175 21.05 4.11 20.46
N ALA A 176 20.19 4.70 19.62
CA ALA A 176 20.47 5.00 18.22
C ALA A 176 21.15 6.36 17.99
N GLY A 177 21.25 7.20 19.01
CA GLY A 177 21.74 8.58 18.92
C GLY A 177 20.78 9.52 18.18
N VAL A 178 19.47 9.32 18.37
CA VAL A 178 18.41 10.16 17.80
C VAL A 178 17.75 10.95 18.93
N GLU A 179 17.75 12.27 18.84
CA GLU A 179 17.06 13.12 19.81
C GLU A 179 15.55 13.16 19.53
N PRO A 180 14.68 13.18 20.56
CA PRO A 180 13.23 13.32 20.35
C PRO A 180 12.82 14.67 19.78
N LEU A 181 11.85 14.66 18.86
CA LEU A 181 11.27 15.88 18.30
C LEU A 181 10.50 16.67 19.36
N VAL A 182 10.75 17.98 19.43
CA VAL A 182 9.90 18.93 20.16
C VAL A 182 9.00 19.64 19.13
N PRO A 183 7.70 19.27 19.03
CA PRO A 183 6.81 19.86 18.04
C PRO A 183 6.51 21.33 18.36
N LYS A 184 6.47 22.16 17.33
CA LYS A 184 6.07 23.57 17.37
C LYS A 184 4.71 23.78 16.70
N ALA A 185 4.23 25.01 16.71
CA ALA A 185 2.96 25.42 16.06
C ALA A 185 2.68 24.65 14.75
N LYS A 186 1.49 24.04 14.67
CA LYS A 186 1.00 23.17 13.57
C LYS A 186 1.68 21.80 13.41
N GLU A 187 2.85 21.54 13.98
CA GLU A 187 3.63 20.34 13.65
C GLU A 187 3.04 19.05 14.23
N GLY A 188 2.33 19.13 15.36
CA GLY A 188 1.59 17.98 15.88
C GLY A 188 0.47 17.56 14.93
N LEU A 189 -0.31 18.53 14.45
CA LEU A 189 -1.34 18.28 13.44
C LEU A 189 -0.72 17.82 12.11
N SER A 190 0.36 18.46 11.69
CA SER A 190 1.09 18.11 10.47
C SER A 190 1.77 16.74 10.55
N LEU A 191 1.89 16.09 11.70
CA LEU A 191 2.35 14.70 11.75
C LEU A 191 1.21 13.72 11.55
N ILE A 192 0.00 14.08 11.98
CA ILE A 192 -1.11 13.14 12.14
C ILE A 192 -2.22 13.30 11.10
N ASN A 193 -2.27 14.43 10.39
CA ASN A 193 -3.37 14.76 9.49
C ASN A 193 -3.01 14.49 8.01
N GLY A 194 -3.64 13.48 7.42
CA GLY A 194 -3.50 13.10 6.02
C GLY A 194 -3.70 11.60 5.81
N THR A 195 -3.45 11.12 4.59
CA THR A 195 -3.83 9.77 4.13
C THR A 195 -2.67 8.77 4.10
N ALA A 196 -1.58 9.06 4.83
CA ALA A 196 -0.34 8.28 4.73
C ALA A 196 -0.47 6.83 5.24
N PHE A 197 -1.42 6.54 6.14
CA PHE A 197 -1.62 5.17 6.63
C PHE A 197 -2.21 4.28 5.54
N MET A 198 -3.37 4.68 4.99
CA MET A 198 -4.01 3.92 3.92
C MET A 198 -3.16 3.87 2.65
N THR A 199 -2.50 4.98 2.32
CA THR A 199 -1.68 5.11 1.11
C THR A 199 -0.40 4.29 1.23
N GLY A 200 0.27 4.31 2.39
CA GLY A 200 1.47 3.50 2.63
C GLY A 200 1.18 2.00 2.56
N ILE A 201 0.09 1.55 3.17
CA ILE A 201 -0.35 0.14 3.09
C ILE A 201 -0.73 -0.22 1.65
N GLY A 202 -1.51 0.63 0.98
CA GLY A 202 -1.90 0.44 -0.43
C GLY A 202 -0.71 0.33 -1.36
N ALA A 203 0.26 1.25 -1.25
CA ALA A 203 1.50 1.23 -2.02
C ALA A 203 2.28 -0.08 -1.84
N PHE A 204 2.44 -0.52 -0.60
CA PHE A 204 3.09 -1.78 -0.27
C PHE A 204 2.36 -2.98 -0.90
N ALA A 205 1.04 -3.04 -0.73
CA ALA A 205 0.21 -4.12 -1.26
C ALA A 205 0.25 -4.17 -2.79
N LEU A 206 0.20 -3.02 -3.47
CA LEU A 206 0.30 -2.93 -4.92
C LEU A 206 1.66 -3.35 -5.45
N HIS A 207 2.75 -3.06 -4.73
CA HIS A 207 4.08 -3.57 -5.08
C HIS A 207 4.11 -5.10 -5.00
N VAL A 208 3.68 -5.67 -3.88
CA VAL A 208 3.64 -7.12 -3.69
C VAL A 208 2.77 -7.79 -4.76
N PHE A 209 1.59 -7.21 -5.03
CA PHE A 209 0.70 -7.68 -6.07
C PHE A 209 1.38 -7.71 -7.45
N SER A 210 2.13 -6.67 -7.83
CA SER A 210 2.81 -6.63 -9.14
C SER A 210 3.72 -7.85 -9.36
N LYS A 211 4.38 -8.33 -8.30
CA LYS A 211 5.24 -9.52 -8.35
C LYS A 211 4.43 -10.81 -8.39
N LEU A 212 3.38 -10.89 -7.56
CA LEU A 212 2.48 -12.04 -7.52
C LEU A 212 1.70 -12.21 -8.83
N PHE A 213 1.34 -11.12 -9.50
CA PHE A 213 0.60 -11.14 -10.76
C PHE A 213 1.41 -11.79 -11.89
N GLU A 214 2.70 -11.44 -12.03
CA GLU A 214 3.58 -12.10 -12.99
C GLU A 214 3.74 -13.60 -12.69
N GLN A 215 3.88 -13.96 -11.41
CA GLN A 215 3.92 -15.37 -11.00
C GLN A 215 2.60 -16.09 -11.32
N ALA A 216 1.46 -15.42 -11.12
CA ALA A 216 0.16 -16.00 -11.42
C ALA A 216 -0.03 -16.25 -12.92
N ILE A 217 0.48 -15.37 -13.79
CA ILE A 217 0.50 -15.61 -15.25
C ILE A 217 1.35 -16.84 -15.57
N LEU A 218 2.55 -16.95 -14.99
CA LEU A 218 3.42 -18.12 -15.18
C LEU A 218 2.74 -19.41 -14.74
N ILE A 219 2.13 -19.43 -13.56
CA ILE A 219 1.38 -20.58 -13.03
C ILE A 219 0.19 -20.91 -13.94
N ALA A 220 -0.51 -19.91 -14.45
CA ALA A 220 -1.63 -20.11 -15.38
C ALA A 220 -1.16 -20.70 -16.72
N ALA A 221 -0.01 -20.27 -17.23
CA ALA A 221 0.63 -20.86 -18.41
C ALA A 221 1.03 -22.32 -18.16
N MET A 222 1.71 -22.62 -17.05
CA MET A 222 2.10 -23.99 -16.68
C MET A 222 0.88 -24.91 -16.56
N SER A 223 -0.20 -24.43 -15.94
CA SER A 223 -1.44 -25.19 -15.77
C SER A 223 -2.15 -25.40 -17.12
N THR A 224 -2.15 -24.39 -17.99
CA THR A 224 -2.68 -24.50 -19.36
C THR A 224 -1.91 -25.56 -20.14
N ASP A 225 -0.59 -25.54 -20.05
CA ASP A 225 0.26 -26.49 -20.76
C ASP A 225 0.05 -27.92 -20.26
N ALA A 226 0.07 -28.12 -18.95
CA ALA A 226 -0.18 -29.42 -18.33
C ALA A 226 -1.53 -30.01 -18.79
N LEU A 227 -2.59 -29.20 -18.79
CA LEU A 227 -3.95 -29.60 -19.18
C LEU A 227 -4.17 -29.76 -20.70
N LEU A 228 -3.10 -29.74 -21.49
CA LEU A 228 -3.14 -29.79 -22.95
C LEU A 228 -4.08 -28.71 -23.52
N GLY A 229 -3.94 -27.49 -22.99
CA GLY A 229 -4.75 -26.35 -23.36
C GLY A 229 -4.29 -25.67 -24.65
N SER A 230 -5.24 -25.10 -25.37
CA SER A 230 -5.04 -24.35 -26.60
C SER A 230 -4.38 -22.99 -26.35
N THR A 231 -3.44 -22.63 -27.23
CA THR A 231 -2.84 -21.30 -27.31
C THR A 231 -3.60 -20.35 -28.23
N SER A 232 -4.55 -20.83 -29.03
CA SER A 232 -5.37 -20.00 -29.93
C SER A 232 -6.12 -18.87 -29.21
N PRO A 233 -6.64 -19.04 -27.97
CA PRO A 233 -7.26 -17.96 -27.22
C PRO A 233 -6.33 -16.78 -26.89
N PHE A 234 -5.02 -16.98 -27.01
CA PHE A 234 -4.02 -15.97 -26.72
C PHE A 234 -3.56 -15.25 -28.00
N ASP A 235 -4.15 -15.51 -29.17
CA ASP A 235 -3.78 -14.84 -30.42
C ASP A 235 -3.93 -13.32 -30.33
N GLU A 236 -2.93 -12.58 -30.84
CA GLU A 236 -2.89 -11.13 -30.76
C GLU A 236 -4.10 -10.46 -31.44
N ARG A 237 -4.62 -11.06 -32.52
CA ARG A 237 -5.77 -10.53 -33.26
C ARG A 237 -7.02 -10.47 -32.40
N LEU A 238 -7.17 -11.37 -31.41
CA LEU A 238 -8.29 -11.34 -30.47
C LEU A 238 -8.21 -10.14 -29.54
N SER A 239 -7.01 -9.82 -29.03
CA SER A 239 -6.79 -8.60 -28.23
C SER A 239 -6.86 -7.33 -29.07
N GLN A 240 -6.49 -7.37 -30.35
CA GLN A 240 -6.68 -6.22 -31.24
C GLN A 240 -8.16 -5.97 -31.57
N ALA A 241 -8.94 -7.04 -31.72
CA ALA A 241 -10.38 -6.95 -31.97
C ALA A 241 -11.17 -6.45 -30.73
N ARG A 242 -10.62 -6.64 -29.52
CA ARG A 242 -11.18 -6.12 -28.25
C ARG A 242 -10.05 -5.46 -27.44
N PRO A 243 -9.75 -4.17 -27.68
CA PRO A 243 -8.49 -3.53 -27.29
C PRO A 243 -8.44 -3.08 -25.81
N HIS A 244 -8.69 -3.99 -24.88
CA HIS A 244 -8.37 -3.77 -23.46
C HIS A 244 -6.86 -3.99 -23.25
N PRO A 245 -6.11 -3.00 -22.70
CA PRO A 245 -4.66 -3.10 -22.55
C PRO A 245 -4.20 -4.31 -21.73
N GLY A 246 -4.85 -4.58 -20.59
CA GLY A 246 -4.54 -5.72 -19.74
C GLY A 246 -4.81 -7.05 -20.44
N GLN A 247 -5.85 -7.15 -21.26
CA GLN A 247 -6.10 -8.34 -22.06
C GLN A 247 -4.96 -8.60 -23.06
N ALA A 248 -4.50 -7.56 -23.75
CA ALA A 248 -3.37 -7.65 -24.67
C ALA A 248 -2.07 -8.02 -23.94
N TYR A 249 -1.84 -7.44 -22.76
CA TYR A 249 -0.70 -7.73 -21.90
C TYR A 249 -0.65 -9.22 -21.54
N VAL A 250 -1.71 -9.74 -20.93
CA VAL A 250 -1.76 -11.14 -20.48
C VAL A 250 -1.69 -12.11 -21.67
N ALA A 251 -2.42 -11.84 -22.76
CA ALA A 251 -2.36 -12.69 -23.96
C ALA A 251 -0.93 -12.79 -24.50
N ARG A 252 -0.21 -11.66 -24.59
CA ARG A 252 1.20 -11.65 -25.01
C ARG A 252 2.09 -12.48 -24.08
N ARG A 253 1.97 -12.30 -22.76
CA ARG A 253 2.77 -13.05 -21.77
C ARG A 253 2.51 -14.56 -21.87
N MET A 254 1.24 -14.98 -22.02
CA MET A 254 0.89 -16.38 -22.22
C MET A 254 1.52 -16.95 -23.51
N ARG A 255 1.50 -16.21 -24.62
CA ARG A 255 2.16 -16.62 -25.88
C ARG A 255 3.67 -16.75 -25.71
N GLU A 256 4.32 -15.79 -25.06
CA GLU A 256 5.76 -15.80 -24.83
C GLU A 256 6.19 -17.04 -24.03
N ILE A 257 5.52 -17.31 -22.91
CA ILE A 257 5.82 -18.42 -22.02
C ILE A 257 5.60 -19.78 -22.70
N LEU A 258 4.53 -19.92 -23.50
CA LEU A 258 4.15 -21.19 -24.14
C LEU A 258 4.79 -21.43 -25.52
N SER A 259 5.52 -20.45 -26.07
CA SER A 259 6.01 -20.43 -27.45
C SER A 259 6.81 -21.68 -27.87
N ASN A 260 7.49 -22.33 -26.93
CA ASN A 260 8.36 -23.48 -27.20
C ASN A 260 7.94 -24.76 -26.48
N SER A 261 6.73 -24.84 -25.93
CA SER A 261 6.31 -26.04 -25.20
C SER A 261 6.21 -27.28 -26.10
N GLU A 262 6.88 -28.36 -25.67
CA GLU A 262 6.75 -29.70 -26.25
C GLU A 262 5.36 -30.31 -25.99
N ILE A 263 4.80 -30.03 -24.82
CA ILE A 263 3.47 -30.47 -24.44
C ILE A 263 2.45 -29.80 -25.36
N ARG A 264 2.58 -28.50 -25.62
CA ARG A 264 1.74 -27.82 -26.61
C ARG A 264 1.83 -28.44 -28.00
N ARG A 265 3.04 -28.78 -28.46
CA ARG A 265 3.25 -29.40 -29.77
C ARG A 265 2.63 -30.79 -29.90
N SER A 266 2.55 -31.56 -28.81
CA SER A 266 2.05 -32.94 -28.85
C SER A 266 0.56 -33.09 -29.14
N HIS A 267 -0.22 -32.00 -29.03
CA HIS A 267 -1.67 -32.03 -29.16
C HIS A 267 -2.23 -30.93 -30.09
N LEU A 268 -1.41 -30.43 -31.04
CA LEU A 268 -1.89 -29.44 -32.03
C LEU A 268 -3.08 -29.97 -32.84
N ASP A 269 -3.09 -31.27 -33.13
CA ASP A 269 -4.14 -31.96 -33.89
C ASP A 269 -5.15 -32.70 -32.99
N CYS A 270 -5.54 -32.11 -31.85
CA CYS A 270 -6.55 -32.71 -30.96
C CYS A 270 -8.00 -32.39 -31.36
N ASP A 271 -8.94 -33.28 -31.04
CA ASP A 271 -10.38 -33.12 -31.35
C ASP A 271 -11.10 -32.05 -30.50
N ARG A 272 -10.41 -31.46 -29.50
CA ARG A 272 -11.01 -30.51 -28.57
C ARG A 272 -11.27 -29.17 -29.27
N VAL A 273 -12.55 -28.85 -29.48
CA VAL A 273 -12.97 -27.60 -30.15
C VAL A 273 -12.71 -26.36 -29.30
N GLN A 274 -12.95 -26.43 -27.98
CA GLN A 274 -12.74 -25.31 -27.07
C GLN A 274 -12.28 -25.78 -25.70
N ASP A 275 -11.39 -25.00 -25.10
CA ASP A 275 -11.08 -25.14 -23.69
C ASP A 275 -12.11 -24.47 -22.77
N PRO A 276 -12.21 -24.95 -21.53
CA PRO A 276 -12.97 -24.32 -20.45
C PRO A 276 -12.50 -22.89 -20.19
N TYR A 277 -13.38 -22.06 -19.64
CA TYR A 277 -13.10 -20.64 -19.38
C TYR A 277 -11.90 -20.43 -18.46
N THR A 278 -11.66 -21.35 -17.52
CA THR A 278 -10.53 -21.29 -16.60
C THR A 278 -9.16 -21.30 -17.30
N LEU A 279 -9.10 -21.73 -18.57
CA LEU A 279 -7.94 -21.67 -19.45
C LEU A 279 -8.13 -20.62 -20.56
N ARG A 280 -9.25 -20.73 -21.29
CA ARG A 280 -9.52 -19.93 -22.49
C ARG A 280 -9.72 -18.44 -22.19
N ALA A 281 -10.26 -18.11 -21.02
CA ALA A 281 -10.60 -16.73 -20.64
C ALA A 281 -9.50 -16.06 -19.79
N ILE A 282 -8.31 -16.67 -19.66
CA ILE A 282 -7.20 -16.11 -18.85
C ILE A 282 -6.91 -14.65 -19.25
N PRO A 283 -6.72 -14.30 -20.54
CA PRO A 283 -6.44 -12.91 -20.90
C PRO A 283 -7.53 -11.93 -20.48
N GLN A 284 -8.80 -12.33 -20.55
CA GLN A 284 -9.92 -11.45 -20.24
C GLN A 284 -10.03 -11.20 -18.73
N VAL A 285 -9.93 -12.25 -17.91
CA VAL A 285 -10.07 -12.15 -16.45
C VAL A 285 -8.82 -11.49 -15.85
N TYR A 286 -7.63 -12.03 -16.13
CA TYR A 286 -6.40 -11.48 -15.58
C TYR A 286 -6.10 -10.10 -16.17
N GLY A 287 -6.50 -9.86 -17.43
CA GLY A 287 -6.36 -8.55 -18.05
C GLY A 287 -7.22 -7.49 -17.37
N ALA A 288 -8.46 -7.81 -16.98
CA ALA A 288 -9.30 -6.90 -16.21
C ALA A 288 -8.64 -6.57 -14.85
N VAL A 289 -8.08 -7.56 -14.16
CA VAL A 289 -7.36 -7.35 -12.89
C VAL A 289 -6.13 -6.44 -13.09
N HIS A 290 -5.38 -6.65 -14.17
CA HIS A 290 -4.23 -5.81 -14.50
C HIS A 290 -4.64 -4.35 -14.78
N ASP A 291 -5.74 -4.13 -15.52
CA ASP A 291 -6.25 -2.79 -15.79
C ASP A 291 -6.73 -2.11 -14.49
N THR A 292 -7.39 -2.84 -13.58
CA THR A 292 -7.73 -2.35 -12.24
C THR A 292 -6.49 -2.00 -11.43
N TYR A 293 -5.45 -2.83 -11.47
CA TYR A 293 -4.17 -2.55 -10.83
C TYR A 293 -3.51 -1.28 -11.35
N LEU A 294 -3.49 -1.06 -12.67
CA LEU A 294 -2.94 0.16 -13.26
C LEU A 294 -3.70 1.42 -12.81
N HIS A 295 -5.03 1.31 -12.67
CA HIS A 295 -5.83 2.39 -12.12
C HIS A 295 -5.50 2.67 -10.66
N ALA A 296 -5.43 1.63 -9.82
CA ALA A 296 -5.05 1.76 -8.42
C ALA A 296 -3.63 2.31 -8.25
N LEU A 297 -2.68 1.86 -9.07
CA LEU A 297 -1.30 2.35 -9.10
C LEU A 297 -1.27 3.86 -9.34
N ASN A 298 -2.00 4.33 -10.37
CA ASN A 298 -2.05 5.76 -10.69
C ASN A 298 -2.61 6.59 -9.52
N VAL A 299 -3.69 6.13 -8.88
CA VAL A 299 -4.30 6.84 -7.74
C VAL A 299 -3.36 6.86 -6.54
N ILE A 300 -2.77 5.71 -6.19
CA ILE A 300 -1.86 5.60 -5.05
C ILE A 300 -0.59 6.43 -5.27
N GLU A 301 0.06 6.37 -6.44
CA GLU A 301 1.25 7.20 -6.70
C GLU A 301 0.92 8.69 -6.74
N THR A 302 -0.28 9.08 -7.16
CA THR A 302 -0.73 10.47 -7.06
C THR A 302 -0.87 10.89 -5.59
N GLU A 303 -1.53 10.07 -4.77
CA GLU A 303 -1.76 10.37 -3.36
C GLU A 303 -0.44 10.42 -2.55
N MET A 304 0.48 9.49 -2.79
CA MET A 304 1.81 9.44 -2.16
C MET A 304 2.65 10.72 -2.36
N ASN A 305 2.37 11.43 -3.45
CA ASN A 305 3.08 12.63 -3.89
C ASN A 305 2.23 13.90 -3.75
N SER A 306 1.18 13.84 -2.92
CA SER A 306 0.24 14.93 -2.67
C SER A 306 0.37 15.53 -1.28
N ALA A 307 -0.04 16.81 -1.16
CA ALA A 307 -0.20 17.47 0.13
C ALA A 307 -1.59 17.13 0.71
N THR A 308 -1.62 16.22 1.67
CA THR A 308 -2.86 15.66 2.25
C THR A 308 -3.17 16.20 3.65
N ASP A 309 -2.43 17.21 4.10
CA ASP A 309 -2.62 17.89 5.38
C ASP A 309 -3.68 19.01 5.28
N ASN A 310 -4.06 19.59 6.43
CA ASN A 310 -4.91 20.76 6.52
C ASN A 310 -4.63 21.58 7.80
N PRO A 311 -4.65 22.93 7.73
CA PRO A 311 -4.70 23.74 6.51
C PRO A 311 -3.39 23.66 5.72
N LEU A 312 -3.45 24.06 4.45
CA LEU A 312 -2.29 24.13 3.57
C LEU A 312 -1.76 25.55 3.42
N ILE A 313 -0.45 25.68 3.28
CA ILE A 313 0.26 26.95 3.11
C ILE A 313 0.65 27.09 1.63
N PHE A 314 0.19 28.16 1.00
CA PHE A 314 0.52 28.54 -0.37
C PHE A 314 1.04 29.97 -0.37
N ASP A 315 2.36 30.14 -0.51
CA ASP A 315 3.01 31.46 -0.48
C ASP A 315 2.65 32.26 0.76
N LYS A 316 1.70 33.20 0.67
CA LYS A 316 1.22 34.04 1.78
C LYS A 316 -0.20 33.71 2.24
N ASP A 317 -0.78 32.63 1.74
CA ASP A 317 -2.14 32.20 2.06
C ASP A 317 -2.12 30.92 2.89
N VAL A 318 -2.97 30.87 3.91
CA VAL A 318 -3.30 29.65 4.64
C VAL A 318 -4.74 29.27 4.30
N ILE A 319 -4.89 28.16 3.59
CA ILE A 319 -6.17 27.72 3.05
C ILE A 319 -6.60 26.43 3.75
N SER A 320 -7.78 26.47 4.38
CA SER A 320 -8.41 25.26 4.90
C SER A 320 -9.15 24.54 3.77
N GLY A 321 -8.88 23.25 3.60
CA GLY A 321 -9.50 22.37 2.62
C GLY A 321 -9.79 20.98 3.21
N GLY A 322 -9.96 19.99 2.32
CA GLY A 322 -10.34 18.61 2.67
C GLY A 322 -9.39 17.54 2.15
N ASN A 323 -8.14 17.90 1.81
CA ASN A 323 -7.18 16.97 1.19
C ASN A 323 -6.76 15.80 2.09
N PHE A 324 -7.18 15.78 3.37
CA PHE A 324 -7.00 14.66 4.28
C PHE A 324 -8.01 13.52 4.07
N HIS A 325 -9.02 13.72 3.22
CA HIS A 325 -10.07 12.72 2.98
C HIS A 325 -9.61 11.70 1.92
N GLY A 326 -9.41 10.46 2.34
CA GLY A 326 -8.84 9.41 1.50
C GLY A 326 -9.81 8.66 0.58
N GLU A 327 -10.88 9.30 0.13
CA GLU A 327 -11.91 8.64 -0.69
C GLU A 327 -11.35 8.02 -1.99
N PRO A 328 -10.46 8.71 -2.74
CA PRO A 328 -9.87 8.12 -3.94
C PRO A 328 -9.10 6.83 -3.65
N VAL A 329 -8.35 6.80 -2.54
CA VAL A 329 -7.59 5.63 -2.10
C VAL A 329 -8.53 4.50 -1.68
N ALA A 330 -9.56 4.80 -0.89
CA ALA A 330 -10.53 3.81 -0.44
C ALA A 330 -11.17 3.07 -1.62
N PHE A 331 -11.66 3.81 -2.63
CA PHE A 331 -12.34 3.21 -3.78
C PHE A 331 -11.44 2.29 -4.60
N VAL A 332 -10.19 2.68 -4.86
CA VAL A 332 -9.29 1.82 -5.64
C VAL A 332 -8.85 0.59 -4.86
N LEU A 333 -8.73 0.66 -3.52
CA LEU A 333 -8.39 -0.49 -2.70
C LEU A 333 -9.57 -1.47 -2.60
N ASP A 334 -10.81 -0.98 -2.48
CA ASP A 334 -12.01 -1.82 -2.54
C ASP A 334 -12.12 -2.50 -3.92
N PHE A 335 -11.90 -1.74 -5.00
CA PHE A 335 -11.95 -2.31 -6.34
C PHE A 335 -10.85 -3.35 -6.57
N MET A 336 -9.66 -3.15 -6.00
CA MET A 336 -8.61 -4.17 -6.00
C MET A 336 -9.02 -5.41 -5.19
N SER A 337 -9.68 -5.26 -4.04
CA SER A 337 -10.17 -6.41 -3.26
C SER A 337 -11.13 -7.28 -4.09
N ILE A 338 -12.08 -6.66 -4.78
CA ILE A 338 -13.01 -7.33 -5.71
C ILE A 338 -12.26 -8.05 -6.84
N ALA A 339 -11.34 -7.35 -7.52
CA ALA A 339 -10.59 -7.90 -8.63
C ALA A 339 -9.72 -9.10 -8.22
N LEU A 340 -9.06 -9.01 -7.07
CA LEU A 340 -8.25 -10.09 -6.50
C LEU A 340 -9.11 -11.30 -6.14
N SER A 341 -10.28 -11.07 -5.53
CA SER A 341 -11.21 -12.14 -5.16
C SER A 341 -11.68 -12.93 -6.39
N ASP A 342 -12.01 -12.26 -7.49
CA ASP A 342 -12.38 -12.91 -8.76
C ASP A 342 -11.21 -13.71 -9.37
N MET A 343 -10.01 -13.12 -9.40
CA MET A 343 -8.81 -13.79 -9.90
C MET A 343 -8.47 -15.06 -9.09
N CYS A 344 -8.55 -14.99 -7.76
CA CYS A 344 -8.34 -16.13 -6.87
C CYS A 344 -9.38 -17.24 -7.10
N ASN A 345 -10.65 -16.90 -7.34
CA ASN A 345 -11.68 -17.87 -7.70
C ASN A 345 -11.32 -18.58 -9.02
N MET A 346 -10.86 -17.85 -10.04
CA MET A 346 -10.42 -18.46 -11.30
C MET A 346 -9.22 -19.38 -11.11
N MET A 347 -8.26 -19.00 -10.24
CA MET A 347 -7.12 -19.84 -9.88
C MET A 347 -7.57 -21.14 -9.23
N GLU A 348 -8.48 -21.08 -8.27
CA GLU A 348 -9.00 -22.26 -7.59
C GLU A 348 -9.79 -23.17 -8.55
N ARG A 349 -10.60 -22.62 -9.46
CA ARG A 349 -11.27 -23.42 -10.50
C ARG A 349 -10.29 -24.11 -11.45
N ARG A 350 -9.09 -23.56 -11.66
CA ARG A 350 -8.00 -24.28 -12.37
C ARG A 350 -7.39 -25.39 -11.51
N ILE A 351 -7.24 -25.19 -10.21
CA ILE A 351 -6.78 -26.25 -9.28
C ILE A 351 -7.76 -27.41 -9.29
N ASP A 352 -9.07 -27.17 -9.15
CA ASP A 352 -10.12 -28.20 -9.29
C ASP A 352 -9.96 -28.96 -10.61
N ARG A 353 -9.79 -28.24 -11.73
CA ARG A 353 -9.58 -28.86 -13.03
C ARG A 353 -8.33 -29.74 -13.11
N LEU A 354 -7.26 -29.44 -12.39
CA LEU A 354 -6.04 -30.27 -12.37
C LEU A 354 -6.23 -31.55 -11.57
N VAL A 355 -6.98 -31.50 -10.47
CA VAL A 355 -7.10 -32.64 -9.54
C VAL A 355 -8.35 -33.50 -9.77
N ASN A 356 -9.36 -32.96 -10.46
CA ASN A 356 -10.64 -33.63 -10.66
C ASN A 356 -10.60 -34.49 -11.94
N PRO A 357 -10.61 -35.84 -11.82
CA PRO A 357 -10.53 -36.75 -12.98
C PRO A 357 -11.75 -36.66 -13.91
N ALA A 358 -12.84 -36.00 -13.50
CA ALA A 358 -13.97 -35.72 -14.40
C ALA A 358 -13.67 -34.58 -15.39
N LEU A 359 -12.58 -33.84 -15.20
CA LEU A 359 -12.27 -32.59 -15.92
C LEU A 359 -10.93 -32.64 -16.67
N ASN A 360 -10.19 -33.75 -16.57
CA ASN A 360 -8.89 -34.00 -17.19
C ASN A 360 -8.65 -35.51 -17.38
N ASP A 361 -7.56 -35.87 -18.07
CA ASP A 361 -7.18 -37.26 -18.36
C ASP A 361 -6.05 -37.78 -17.42
N PHE A 362 -5.83 -37.14 -16.28
CA PHE A 362 -4.85 -37.56 -15.29
C PHE A 362 -5.42 -38.58 -14.30
N SER A 363 -4.52 -39.20 -13.53
CA SER A 363 -4.93 -39.95 -12.34
C SER A 363 -5.71 -39.05 -11.37
N PRO A 364 -6.76 -39.56 -10.71
CA PRO A 364 -7.52 -38.81 -9.71
C PRO A 364 -6.60 -38.12 -8.70
N PHE A 365 -6.79 -36.82 -8.50
CA PHE A 365 -6.01 -35.97 -7.59
C PHE A 365 -4.50 -35.90 -7.88
N LEU A 366 -4.08 -36.26 -9.10
CA LEU A 366 -2.68 -36.48 -9.48
C LEU A 366 -1.96 -37.43 -8.51
N ALA A 367 -2.71 -38.37 -7.91
CA ALA A 367 -2.16 -39.32 -6.97
C ALA A 367 -1.27 -40.34 -7.71
N ALA A 368 -0.06 -40.57 -7.18
CA ALA A 368 0.75 -41.70 -7.58
C ALA A 368 0.36 -42.95 -6.77
N GLY A 369 0.51 -44.13 -7.38
CA GLY A 369 0.25 -45.41 -6.73
C GLY A 369 -1.19 -45.88 -6.84
N LYS A 370 -1.58 -46.81 -5.97
CA LYS A 370 -2.89 -47.48 -6.06
C LYS A 370 -4.02 -46.51 -5.68
N GLU A 371 -5.01 -46.38 -6.57
CA GLU A 371 -6.25 -45.64 -6.31
C GLU A 371 -6.99 -46.19 -5.08
N GLY A 372 -7.57 -45.28 -4.30
CA GLY A 372 -8.22 -45.61 -3.03
C GLY A 372 -7.27 -45.79 -1.84
N LEU A 373 -5.96 -45.94 -2.06
CA LEU A 373 -4.95 -45.97 -0.99
C LEU A 373 -4.23 -44.61 -0.83
N ASN A 374 -4.10 -43.85 -1.91
CA ASN A 374 -3.43 -42.55 -1.92
C ASN A 374 -4.42 -41.43 -2.24
N SER A 375 -4.29 -40.30 -1.54
CA SER A 375 -5.18 -39.14 -1.69
C SER A 375 -4.63 -38.04 -2.60
N GLY A 376 -3.36 -38.14 -3.04
CA GLY A 376 -2.72 -37.14 -3.89
C GLY A 376 -2.89 -35.72 -3.34
N TYR A 377 -3.28 -34.80 -4.22
CA TYR A 377 -3.55 -33.39 -3.87
C TYR A 377 -5.01 -33.08 -3.53
N MET A 378 -5.82 -34.07 -3.17
CA MET A 378 -7.23 -33.88 -2.82
C MET A 378 -7.43 -32.77 -1.78
N LEU A 379 -6.69 -32.82 -0.67
CA LEU A 379 -6.82 -31.85 0.41
C LEU A 379 -6.26 -30.47 0.05
N TRP A 380 -5.34 -30.38 -0.90
CA TRP A 380 -4.81 -29.10 -1.36
C TRP A 380 -5.89 -28.28 -2.06
N GLN A 381 -6.76 -28.95 -2.83
CA GLN A 381 -7.91 -28.30 -3.45
C GLN A 381 -8.91 -27.82 -2.41
N TYR A 382 -9.11 -28.56 -1.31
CA TYR A 382 -10.01 -28.11 -0.23
C TYR A 382 -9.46 -26.86 0.46
N THR A 383 -8.16 -26.83 0.73
CA THR A 383 -7.50 -25.65 1.29
C THR A 383 -7.59 -24.46 0.33
N ALA A 384 -7.33 -24.66 -0.97
CA ALA A 384 -7.47 -23.60 -1.97
C ALA A 384 -8.91 -23.06 -2.07
N ALA A 385 -9.91 -23.95 -2.03
CA ALA A 385 -11.32 -23.59 -2.02
C ALA A 385 -11.72 -22.80 -0.77
N ALA A 386 -11.22 -23.18 0.41
CA ALA A 386 -11.47 -22.46 1.65
C ALA A 386 -10.90 -21.02 1.58
N LEU A 387 -9.64 -20.87 1.13
CA LEU A 387 -8.98 -19.56 1.01
C LEU A 387 -9.65 -18.67 -0.05
N ALA A 388 -9.99 -19.22 -1.21
CA ALA A 388 -10.72 -18.47 -2.24
C ALA A 388 -12.12 -18.05 -1.76
N SER A 389 -12.76 -18.85 -0.90
CA SER A 389 -14.05 -18.51 -0.29
C SER A 389 -13.92 -17.42 0.79
N GLU A 390 -12.84 -17.44 1.58
CA GLU A 390 -12.56 -16.40 2.58
C GLU A 390 -12.42 -15.02 1.92
N ASN A 391 -11.71 -14.93 0.79
CA ASN A 391 -11.58 -13.69 0.01
C ASN A 391 -12.91 -13.10 -0.45
N LYS A 392 -14.00 -13.88 -0.55
CA LYS A 392 -15.33 -13.34 -0.89
C LYS A 392 -15.96 -12.55 0.25
N THR A 393 -15.53 -12.81 1.48
CA THR A 393 -16.02 -12.08 2.67
C THR A 393 -15.19 -10.82 2.95
N LEU A 394 -14.00 -10.73 2.36
CA LEU A 394 -13.09 -9.59 2.46
C LEU A 394 -13.25 -8.57 1.32
N ALA A 395 -14.06 -8.91 0.30
CA ALA A 395 -14.23 -8.14 -0.93
C ALA A 395 -15.62 -7.49 -1.04
#